data_AF-A0AA43XKW5-F1
#
_entry.id   AF-A0AA43XKW5-F1
#
_cell.length_a   1.000
_cell.length_b   1.000
_cell.length_c   1.000
_cell.angle_alpha   90.00
_cell.angle_beta   90.00
_cell.angle_gamma   90.00
#
_symmetry.space_group_name_H-M   'P 1'
#
loop_
_entity.id
_entity.type
_entity.pdbx_description
1 polymer ?
#
loop_
_entity_poly.entity_id
_entity_poly.type
_entity_poly.pdbx_seq_one_letter_code
_entity_poly.pdbx_strand_id
1 'polypeptide(L)'
;MKTAFNKGIIVLLAGLGVNLMLGTLYAWGVISAALMNLGWSATATQIPYMLACAMFAFSMVPGGKLQDKFGPRKVIMGSAILAGIGLNLSGLLLTPVSLTITFGLIFGIAMGTGYSAPTPAAVKWFHPSKRGVISGAVVSGFGLAPVYVGPLTTYLIGNYGIETTFFVLGSSFFVGIMALAQLIKNPPEGYLPPAPEESETIKVKPSFSTTATKEFQSGEMLKTKQFKMIWSMFACGTFAGLLIIGQLSNIGLEQSGITNGFMLASIYAVFNAFGRLQWGIISDKIGRTKSLLSMFLLQVVAYIILPFAATPALLILSVAMVGFTFGGMLTVFPAITGDYFGMKNFGVNYGFVITAWGIGGVFGPLVGGLIRDYTGGYAYSYVISGLLSIVGMYLALKVTAPTPEKTMEPATTEASV
;
A
#
# COMPACT_ATOMS: atom_id res chain seq x y z
N MET A 1 21.71 -0.56 -24.17
CA MET A 1 20.50 0.22 -23.80
C MET A 1 19.24 -0.66 -23.73
N LYS A 2 18.82 -1.32 -24.84
CA LYS A 2 17.67 -2.27 -24.85
C LYS A 2 17.78 -3.38 -23.80
N THR A 3 18.98 -3.95 -23.58
CA THR A 3 19.21 -5.02 -22.59
C THR A 3 19.04 -4.57 -21.14
N ALA A 4 19.29 -3.30 -20.82
CA ALA A 4 19.10 -2.76 -19.46
C ALA A 4 17.63 -2.40 -19.21
N PHE A 5 16.96 -1.83 -20.21
CA PHE A 5 15.52 -1.58 -20.18
C PHE A 5 14.71 -2.88 -20.00
N ASN A 6 15.07 -3.94 -20.73
CA ASN A 6 14.45 -5.25 -20.60
C ASN A 6 14.66 -5.84 -19.19
N LYS A 7 15.82 -5.63 -18.57
CA LYS A 7 16.08 -6.04 -17.17
C LYS A 7 15.19 -5.27 -16.18
N GLY A 8 15.02 -3.96 -16.35
CA GLY A 8 14.12 -3.16 -15.52
C GLY A 8 12.67 -3.64 -15.57
N ILE A 9 12.18 -3.98 -16.77
CA ILE A 9 10.82 -4.53 -16.94
C ILE A 9 10.67 -5.89 -16.23
N ILE A 10 11.67 -6.77 -16.35
CA ILE A 10 11.66 -8.07 -15.66
C ILE A 10 11.57 -7.85 -14.13
N VAL A 11 12.35 -6.93 -13.58
CA VAL A 11 12.32 -6.60 -12.14
C VAL A 11 10.94 -6.04 -11.74
N LEU A 12 10.34 -5.19 -12.56
CA LEU A 12 9.01 -4.65 -12.34
C LEU A 12 7.94 -5.75 -12.31
N LEU A 13 7.90 -6.61 -13.33
CA LEU A 13 6.92 -7.69 -13.44
C LEU A 13 7.10 -8.73 -12.33
N ALA A 14 8.34 -9.05 -11.98
CA ALA A 14 8.62 -9.93 -10.85
C ALA A 14 8.14 -9.31 -9.52
N GLY A 15 8.38 -8.01 -9.32
CA GLY A 15 7.89 -7.30 -8.14
C GLY A 15 6.37 -7.23 -8.05
N LEU A 16 5.70 -7.03 -9.19
CA LEU A 16 4.24 -7.13 -9.30
C LEU A 16 3.77 -8.52 -8.86
N GLY A 17 4.38 -9.59 -9.39
CA GLY A 17 4.02 -10.97 -9.03
C GLY A 17 4.22 -11.29 -7.55
N VAL A 18 5.32 -10.81 -6.94
CA VAL A 18 5.54 -10.95 -5.48
C VAL A 18 4.42 -10.28 -4.69
N ASN A 19 4.08 -9.04 -5.03
CA ASN A 19 2.99 -8.31 -4.38
C ASN A 19 1.61 -8.95 -4.62
N LEU A 20 1.41 -9.57 -5.79
CA LEU A 20 0.18 -10.28 -6.13
C LEU A 20 -0.05 -11.52 -5.24
N MET A 21 1.01 -12.21 -4.82
CA MET A 21 0.92 -13.33 -3.87
C MET A 21 0.76 -12.85 -2.42
N LEU A 22 1.51 -11.82 -2.03
CA LEU A 22 1.44 -11.24 -0.68
C LEU A 22 0.13 -10.48 -0.40
N GLY A 23 -0.61 -10.07 -1.43
CA GLY A 23 -1.87 -9.32 -1.31
C GLY A 23 -3.07 -10.09 -0.74
N THR A 24 -2.87 -11.33 -0.28
CA THR A 24 -3.90 -12.19 0.33
C THR A 24 -4.62 -11.55 1.50
N LEU A 25 -3.99 -10.59 2.19
CA LEU A 25 -4.60 -9.78 3.26
C LEU A 25 -5.96 -9.17 2.86
N TYR A 26 -6.09 -8.70 1.62
CA TYR A 26 -7.34 -8.08 1.14
C TYR A 26 -8.43 -9.10 0.77
N ALA A 27 -8.12 -10.39 0.72
CA ALA A 27 -9.09 -11.47 0.55
C ALA A 27 -9.53 -12.10 1.89
N TRP A 28 -9.09 -11.54 3.04
CA TRP A 28 -9.37 -12.08 4.37
C TRP A 28 -10.87 -12.29 4.66
N GLY A 29 -11.75 -11.47 4.08
CA GLY A 29 -13.20 -11.61 4.28
C GLY A 29 -13.73 -13.01 3.93
N VAL A 30 -13.16 -13.70 2.94
CA VAL A 30 -13.54 -15.07 2.58
C VAL A 30 -13.13 -16.07 3.67
N ILE A 31 -11.91 -15.92 4.21
CA ILE A 31 -11.40 -16.73 5.31
C ILE A 31 -12.20 -16.48 6.59
N SER A 32 -12.48 -15.21 6.91
CA SER A 32 -13.29 -14.80 8.05
C SER A 32 -14.70 -15.41 8.00
N ALA A 33 -15.36 -15.38 6.84
CA ALA A 33 -16.66 -16.01 6.65
C ALA A 33 -16.62 -17.52 6.89
N ALA A 34 -15.60 -18.22 6.37
CA ALA A 34 -15.43 -19.65 6.60
C ALA A 34 -15.15 -19.98 8.08
N LEU A 35 -14.37 -19.16 8.79
CA LEU A 35 -14.12 -19.33 10.22
C LEU A 35 -15.40 -19.12 11.06
N MET A 36 -16.27 -18.18 10.68
CA MET A 36 -17.57 -18.00 11.35
C MET A 36 -18.47 -19.23 11.18
N ASN A 37 -18.44 -19.90 10.02
CA ASN A 37 -19.15 -21.17 9.82
C ASN A 37 -18.62 -22.31 10.71
N LEU A 38 -17.39 -22.20 11.19
CA LEU A 38 -16.79 -23.10 12.18
C LEU A 38 -17.07 -22.68 13.63
N GLY A 39 -17.99 -21.73 13.84
CA GLY A 39 -18.43 -21.29 15.18
C GLY A 39 -17.60 -20.17 15.80
N TRP A 40 -16.68 -19.55 15.06
CA TRP A 40 -15.92 -18.41 15.57
C TRP A 40 -16.79 -17.15 15.65
N SER A 41 -16.59 -16.33 16.68
CA SER A 41 -17.21 -15.02 16.73
C SER A 41 -16.62 -14.09 15.67
N ALA A 42 -17.42 -13.15 15.16
CA ALA A 42 -16.96 -12.17 14.18
C ALA A 42 -15.68 -11.45 14.66
N THR A 43 -15.64 -11.02 15.92
CA THR A 43 -14.47 -10.39 16.54
C THR A 43 -13.24 -11.29 16.53
N ALA A 44 -13.38 -12.58 16.89
CA ALA A 44 -12.26 -13.51 16.92
C ALA A 44 -11.62 -13.69 15.52
N THR A 45 -12.43 -13.64 14.47
CA THR A 45 -11.92 -13.71 13.08
C THR A 45 -11.15 -12.45 12.65
N GLN A 46 -11.30 -11.32 13.32
CA GLN A 46 -10.61 -10.08 12.93
C GLN A 46 -9.26 -9.90 13.62
N ILE A 47 -9.03 -10.53 14.78
CA ILE A 47 -7.78 -10.40 15.54
C ILE A 47 -6.54 -10.80 14.71
N PRO A 48 -6.53 -11.94 13.97
CA PRO A 48 -5.40 -12.28 13.11
C PRO A 48 -5.14 -11.24 12.02
N TYR A 49 -6.20 -10.70 11.42
CA TYR A 49 -6.10 -9.68 10.37
C TYR A 49 -5.53 -8.36 10.90
N MET A 50 -6.00 -7.90 12.07
CA MET A 50 -5.49 -6.69 12.71
C MET A 50 -4.00 -6.81 13.02
N LEU A 51 -3.59 -7.94 13.60
CA LEU A 51 -2.17 -8.19 13.86
C LEU A 51 -1.36 -8.30 12.56
N ALA A 52 -1.90 -8.92 11.51
CA ALA A 52 -1.26 -8.96 10.19
C ALA A 52 -1.03 -7.55 9.63
N CYS A 53 -2.01 -6.65 9.73
CA CYS A 53 -1.87 -5.26 9.31
C CYS A 53 -0.79 -4.52 10.11
N ALA A 54 -0.79 -4.70 11.43
CA ALA A 54 0.23 -4.11 12.29
C ALA A 54 1.63 -4.60 11.92
N MET A 55 1.80 -5.92 11.81
CA MET A 55 3.09 -6.55 11.52
C MET A 55 3.57 -6.26 10.11
N PHE A 56 2.66 -6.16 9.13
CA PHE A 56 2.97 -5.66 7.80
C PHE A 56 3.61 -4.27 7.87
N ALA A 57 2.92 -3.33 8.51
CA ALA A 57 3.37 -1.94 8.58
C ALA A 57 4.67 -1.78 9.38
N PHE A 58 4.79 -2.42 10.54
CA PHE A 58 5.99 -2.32 11.37
C PHE A 58 7.19 -3.03 10.75
N SER A 59 7.00 -4.19 10.11
CA SER A 59 8.10 -4.94 9.49
C SER A 59 8.62 -4.32 8.20
N MET A 60 7.91 -3.35 7.60
CA MET A 60 8.44 -2.57 6.49
C MET A 60 9.69 -1.74 6.85
N VAL A 61 9.82 -1.27 8.09
CA VAL A 61 11.01 -0.54 8.55
C VAL A 61 12.26 -1.44 8.57
N PRO A 62 12.28 -2.58 9.28
CA PRO A 62 13.40 -3.50 9.22
C PRO A 62 13.54 -4.13 7.82
N GLY A 63 12.46 -4.43 7.11
CA GLY A 63 12.50 -4.91 5.72
C GLY A 63 13.23 -3.95 4.78
N GLY A 64 12.92 -2.64 4.88
CA GLY A 64 13.62 -1.57 4.19
C GLY A 64 15.11 -1.49 4.56
N LYS A 65 15.45 -1.64 5.84
CA LYS A 65 16.86 -1.66 6.28
C LYS A 65 17.60 -2.87 5.71
N LEU A 66 16.97 -4.04 5.77
CA LEU A 66 17.54 -5.29 5.29
C LEU A 66 17.74 -5.26 3.77
N GLN A 67 16.81 -4.68 3.01
CA GLN A 67 16.93 -4.63 1.55
C GLN A 67 17.95 -3.61 1.09
N ASP A 68 18.12 -2.50 1.82
CA ASP A 68 19.18 -1.52 1.57
C ASP A 68 20.57 -2.13 1.88
N LYS A 69 20.69 -3.00 2.90
CA LYS A 69 21.95 -3.63 3.31
C LYS A 69 22.32 -4.90 2.51
N PHE A 70 21.37 -5.82 2.34
CA PHE A 70 21.62 -7.16 1.78
C PHE A 70 21.12 -7.30 0.32
N GLY A 71 20.44 -6.28 -0.19
CA GLY A 71 19.80 -6.30 -1.49
C GLY A 71 18.40 -6.93 -1.49
N PRO A 72 17.58 -6.64 -2.52
CA PRO A 72 16.17 -7.01 -2.53
C PRO A 72 15.93 -8.52 -2.62
N ARG A 73 16.73 -9.26 -3.41
CA ARG A 73 16.57 -10.72 -3.60
C ARG A 73 16.56 -11.49 -2.29
N LYS A 74 17.56 -11.27 -1.42
CA LYS A 74 17.70 -12.02 -0.16
C LYS A 74 16.54 -11.75 0.80
N VAL A 75 16.07 -10.49 0.85
CA VAL A 75 14.94 -10.10 1.70
C VAL A 75 13.64 -10.73 1.21
N ILE A 76 13.40 -10.74 -0.11
CA ILE A 76 12.21 -11.37 -0.70
C ILE A 76 12.22 -12.88 -0.49
N MET A 77 13.39 -13.54 -0.57
CA MET A 77 13.51 -14.97 -0.25
C MET A 77 13.19 -15.25 1.23
N GLY A 78 13.67 -14.41 2.15
CA GLY A 78 13.30 -14.51 3.57
C GLY A 78 11.80 -14.32 3.79
N SER A 79 11.20 -13.35 3.10
CA SER A 79 9.74 -13.15 3.09
C SER A 79 9.00 -14.38 2.55
N ALA A 80 9.47 -15.01 1.47
CA ALA A 80 8.86 -16.22 0.92
C ALA A 80 8.83 -17.36 1.96
N ILE A 81 9.94 -17.59 2.65
CA ILE A 81 10.06 -18.60 3.71
C ILE A 81 9.04 -18.31 4.83
N LEU A 82 9.00 -17.07 5.32
CA LEU A 82 8.04 -16.67 6.35
C LEU A 82 6.59 -16.79 5.85
N ALA A 83 6.33 -16.49 4.58
CA ALA A 83 5.01 -16.61 4.00
C ALA A 83 4.53 -18.07 3.97
N GLY A 84 5.41 -18.97 3.51
CA GLY A 84 5.17 -20.41 3.53
C GLY A 84 4.95 -20.93 4.94
N ILE A 85 5.82 -20.59 5.89
CA ILE A 85 5.68 -21.03 7.30
C ILE A 85 4.37 -20.51 7.89
N GLY A 86 4.10 -19.21 7.78
CA GLY A 86 2.92 -18.59 8.39
C GLY A 86 1.61 -19.17 7.87
N LEU A 87 1.48 -19.36 6.56
CA LEU A 87 0.26 -19.93 5.98
C LEU A 87 0.14 -21.44 6.21
N ASN A 88 1.20 -22.24 6.00
CA ASN A 88 1.11 -23.68 6.25
C ASN A 88 0.83 -24.00 7.73
N LEU A 89 1.44 -23.27 8.67
CA LEU A 89 1.14 -23.44 10.10
C LEU A 89 -0.29 -23.01 10.45
N SER A 90 -0.87 -22.04 9.72
CA SER A 90 -2.28 -21.66 9.89
C SER A 90 -3.22 -22.79 9.50
N GLY A 91 -2.84 -23.60 8.51
CA GLY A 91 -3.58 -24.82 8.12
C GLY A 91 -3.45 -25.95 9.14
N LEU A 92 -2.30 -26.08 9.81
CA LEU A 92 -2.09 -27.09 10.87
C LEU A 92 -2.82 -26.75 12.16
N LEU A 93 -2.88 -25.48 12.52
CA LEU A 93 -3.31 -25.01 13.85
C LEU A 93 -4.48 -24.02 13.71
N LEU A 94 -5.68 -24.53 13.46
CA LEU A 94 -6.88 -23.72 13.23
C LEU A 94 -7.56 -23.28 14.55
N THR A 95 -6.88 -22.44 15.34
CA THR A 95 -7.44 -21.81 16.55
C THR A 95 -7.25 -20.29 16.52
N PRO A 96 -8.06 -19.48 17.24
CA PRO A 96 -7.92 -18.02 17.24
C PRO A 96 -6.53 -17.55 17.63
N VAL A 97 -5.95 -18.17 18.66
CA VAL A 97 -4.60 -17.84 19.15
C VAL A 97 -3.56 -18.27 18.11
N SER A 98 -3.67 -19.48 17.58
CA SER A 98 -2.73 -20.00 16.59
C SER A 98 -2.72 -19.16 15.32
N LEU A 99 -3.89 -18.88 14.73
CA LEU A 99 -4.04 -18.02 13.54
C LEU A 99 -3.54 -16.60 13.79
N THR A 100 -3.73 -16.06 15.00
CA THR A 100 -3.17 -14.76 15.37
C THR A 100 -1.64 -14.79 15.29
N ILE A 101 -0.99 -15.86 15.72
CA ILE A 101 0.46 -16.00 15.62
C ILE A 101 0.91 -16.34 14.20
N THR A 102 0.31 -17.32 13.55
CA THR A 102 0.78 -17.85 12.26
C THR A 102 0.44 -16.92 11.10
N PHE A 103 -0.82 -16.47 11.00
CA PHE A 103 -1.25 -15.51 9.99
C PHE A 103 -0.95 -14.07 10.41
N GLY A 104 -1.33 -13.69 11.62
CA GLY A 104 -1.16 -12.32 12.12
C GLY A 104 0.31 -11.93 12.26
N LEU A 105 1.08 -12.69 13.05
CA LEU A 105 2.48 -12.35 13.30
C LEU A 105 3.41 -12.77 12.17
N ILE A 106 3.49 -14.07 11.85
CA ILE A 106 4.49 -14.61 10.92
C ILE A 106 4.21 -14.15 9.48
N PHE A 107 3.00 -14.40 8.97
CA PHE A 107 2.64 -13.97 7.61
C PHE A 107 2.56 -12.43 7.50
N GLY A 108 2.16 -11.71 8.56
CA GLY A 108 2.27 -10.26 8.65
C GLY A 108 3.69 -9.72 8.41
N ILE A 109 4.69 -10.31 9.08
CA ILE A 109 6.11 -9.96 8.87
C ILE A 109 6.56 -10.32 7.45
N ALA A 110 6.11 -11.48 6.93
CA ALA A 110 6.40 -11.89 5.56
C ALA A 110 5.92 -10.86 4.55
N MET A 111 4.68 -10.38 4.69
CA MET A 111 4.12 -9.37 3.80
C MET A 111 4.91 -8.06 3.87
N GLY A 112 5.27 -7.56 5.06
CA GLY A 112 5.91 -6.24 5.16
C GLY A 112 7.35 -6.26 4.64
N THR A 113 8.12 -7.29 5.00
CA THR A 113 9.46 -7.49 4.44
C THR A 113 9.44 -7.72 2.93
N GLY A 114 8.48 -8.52 2.43
CA GLY A 114 8.32 -8.82 1.01
C GLY A 114 7.81 -7.67 0.16
N TYR A 115 6.98 -6.79 0.71
CA TYR A 115 6.50 -5.57 0.04
C TYR A 115 7.56 -4.47 0.01
N SER A 116 8.45 -4.42 1.03
CA SER A 116 9.46 -3.37 1.15
C SER A 116 10.58 -3.41 0.11
N ALA A 117 10.83 -4.56 -0.52
CA ALA A 117 12.02 -4.79 -1.34
C ALA A 117 11.81 -4.65 -2.87
N PRO A 118 10.69 -5.09 -3.48
CA PRO A 118 10.53 -5.04 -4.93
C PRO A 118 10.39 -3.62 -5.49
N THR A 119 9.63 -2.76 -4.82
CA THR A 119 9.36 -1.39 -5.30
C THR A 119 10.65 -0.56 -5.40
N PRO A 120 11.50 -0.48 -4.35
CA PRO A 120 12.78 0.23 -4.44
C PRO A 120 13.71 -0.34 -5.51
N ALA A 121 13.72 -1.66 -5.70
CA ALA A 121 14.54 -2.31 -6.72
C ALA A 121 14.09 -1.89 -8.12
N ALA A 122 12.78 -1.92 -8.40
CA ALA A 122 12.22 -1.59 -9.71
C ALA A 122 12.43 -0.11 -10.06
N VAL A 123 12.10 0.83 -9.16
CA VAL A 123 12.20 2.27 -9.46
C VAL A 123 13.62 2.73 -9.78
N LYS A 124 14.66 2.05 -9.26
CA LYS A 124 16.07 2.35 -9.56
C LYS A 124 16.45 2.08 -11.03
N TRP A 125 15.71 1.24 -11.75
CA TRP A 125 16.00 0.92 -13.15
C TRP A 125 15.48 1.96 -14.15
N PHE A 126 14.57 2.84 -13.74
CA PHE A 126 13.85 3.75 -14.62
C PHE A 126 14.12 5.21 -14.28
N HIS A 127 13.94 6.08 -15.28
CA HIS A 127 14.15 7.51 -15.11
C HIS A 127 13.24 8.07 -14.01
N PRO A 128 13.70 9.05 -13.20
CA PRO A 128 12.92 9.63 -12.11
C PRO A 128 11.52 10.12 -12.51
N SER A 129 11.35 10.55 -13.77
CA SER A 129 10.05 10.98 -14.32
C SER A 129 9.00 9.88 -14.43
N LYS A 130 9.38 8.61 -14.23
CA LYS A 130 8.49 7.45 -14.27
C LYS A 130 8.33 6.80 -12.88
N ARG A 131 8.85 7.41 -11.80
CA ARG A 131 8.80 6.81 -10.46
C ARG A 131 7.38 6.47 -10.01
N GLY A 132 6.42 7.36 -10.29
CA GLY A 132 5.02 7.14 -9.95
C GLY A 132 4.45 5.93 -10.66
N VAL A 133 4.55 5.87 -12.00
CA VAL A 133 4.01 4.75 -12.78
C VAL A 133 4.70 3.40 -12.45
N ILE A 134 6.02 3.39 -12.24
CA ILE A 134 6.76 2.16 -11.91
C ILE A 134 6.42 1.67 -10.51
N SER A 135 6.41 2.57 -9.52
CA SER A 135 5.97 2.24 -8.16
C SER A 135 4.55 1.68 -8.20
N GLY A 136 3.65 2.40 -8.88
CA GLY A 136 2.25 2.03 -9.05
C GLY A 136 2.07 0.65 -9.67
N ALA A 137 2.78 0.34 -10.75
CA ALA A 137 2.73 -0.96 -11.40
C ALA A 137 3.16 -2.10 -10.46
N VAL A 138 4.27 -1.94 -9.73
CA VAL A 138 4.74 -2.96 -8.79
C VAL A 138 3.74 -3.17 -7.66
N VAL A 139 3.24 -2.10 -7.04
CA VAL A 139 2.31 -2.22 -5.91
C VAL A 139 0.87 -2.57 -6.34
N SER A 140 0.55 -2.45 -7.63
CA SER A 140 -0.75 -2.88 -8.20
C SER A 140 -0.99 -4.36 -8.03
N GLY A 141 0.07 -5.19 -7.97
CA GLY A 141 -0.07 -6.62 -7.65
C GLY A 141 -0.83 -6.83 -6.33
N PHE A 142 -0.51 -6.07 -5.30
CA PHE A 142 -1.17 -6.18 -3.99
C PHE A 142 -2.65 -5.79 -4.06
N GLY A 143 -2.99 -4.75 -4.86
CA GLY A 143 -4.37 -4.31 -5.07
C GLY A 143 -5.20 -5.26 -5.93
N LEU A 144 -4.58 -5.96 -6.89
CA LEU A 144 -5.23 -6.95 -7.76
C LEU A 144 -5.42 -8.30 -7.08
N ALA A 145 -4.72 -8.58 -5.97
CA ALA A 145 -4.74 -9.88 -5.35
C ALA A 145 -6.15 -10.41 -5.03
N PRO A 146 -7.10 -9.61 -4.47
CA PRO A 146 -8.46 -10.08 -4.20
C PRO A 146 -9.20 -10.63 -5.42
N VAL A 147 -8.90 -10.12 -6.63
CA VAL A 147 -9.59 -10.50 -7.87
C VAL A 147 -9.40 -11.99 -8.18
N TYR A 148 -8.24 -12.56 -7.84
CA TYR A 148 -7.97 -14.00 -8.06
C TYR A 148 -7.91 -14.78 -6.75
N VAL A 149 -7.30 -14.23 -5.68
CA VAL A 149 -7.17 -14.91 -4.39
C VAL A 149 -8.54 -15.14 -3.76
N GLY A 150 -9.49 -14.20 -3.88
CA GLY A 150 -10.83 -14.35 -3.32
C GLY A 150 -11.59 -15.56 -3.91
N PRO A 151 -11.79 -15.62 -5.23
CA PRO A 151 -12.40 -16.78 -5.89
C PRO A 151 -11.63 -18.08 -5.68
N LEU A 152 -10.29 -18.04 -5.76
CA LEU A 152 -9.45 -19.21 -5.51
C LEU A 152 -9.64 -19.76 -4.08
N THR A 153 -9.62 -18.87 -3.09
CA THR A 153 -9.82 -19.23 -1.67
C THR A 153 -11.23 -19.79 -1.45
N THR A 154 -12.24 -19.18 -2.07
CA THR A 154 -13.63 -19.68 -2.01
C THR A 154 -13.74 -21.09 -2.58
N TYR A 155 -13.15 -21.32 -3.76
CA TYR A 155 -13.13 -22.63 -4.41
C TYR A 155 -12.40 -23.68 -3.56
N LEU A 156 -11.22 -23.34 -3.04
CA LEU A 156 -10.41 -24.26 -2.23
C LEU A 156 -11.12 -24.62 -0.92
N ILE A 157 -11.72 -23.65 -0.24
CA ILE A 157 -12.47 -23.89 0.99
C ILE A 157 -13.68 -24.80 0.72
N GLY A 158 -14.42 -24.53 -0.35
CA GLY A 158 -15.62 -25.30 -0.69
C GLY A 158 -15.35 -26.76 -1.05
N ASN A 159 -14.19 -27.07 -1.64
CA ASN A 159 -13.86 -28.43 -2.10
C ASN A 159 -12.92 -29.19 -1.16
N TYR A 160 -12.05 -28.50 -0.42
CA TYR A 160 -10.95 -29.11 0.33
C TYR A 160 -10.84 -28.68 1.79
N GLY A 161 -11.70 -27.75 2.24
CA GLY A 161 -11.64 -27.21 3.59
C GLY A 161 -10.63 -26.07 3.77
N ILE A 162 -10.74 -25.37 4.90
CA ILE A 162 -9.94 -24.18 5.19
C ILE A 162 -8.48 -24.52 5.51
N GLU A 163 -8.25 -25.65 6.17
CA GLU A 163 -6.93 -26.15 6.52
C GLU A 163 -6.10 -26.41 5.26
N THR A 164 -6.65 -27.20 4.32
CA THR A 164 -6.03 -27.49 3.02
C THR A 164 -5.81 -26.21 2.21
N THR A 165 -6.75 -25.28 2.27
CA THR A 165 -6.62 -23.99 1.58
C THR A 165 -5.38 -23.23 2.05
N PHE A 166 -5.15 -23.15 3.35
CA PHE A 166 -3.95 -22.53 3.92
C PHE A 166 -2.66 -23.22 3.46
N PHE A 167 -2.63 -24.56 3.37
CA PHE A 167 -1.47 -25.29 2.85
C PHE A 167 -1.18 -24.99 1.38
N VAL A 168 -2.23 -24.99 0.55
CA VAL A 168 -2.11 -24.73 -0.89
C VAL A 168 -1.60 -23.31 -1.13
N LEU A 169 -2.19 -22.31 -0.45
CA LEU A 169 -1.75 -20.91 -0.55
C LEU A 169 -0.31 -20.75 -0.02
N GLY A 170 0.00 -21.32 1.14
CA GLY A 170 1.33 -21.22 1.75
C GLY A 170 2.43 -21.81 0.87
N SER A 171 2.21 -23.02 0.37
CA SER A 171 3.19 -23.73 -0.46
C SER A 171 3.35 -23.06 -1.84
N SER A 172 2.24 -22.65 -2.47
CA SER A 172 2.29 -21.96 -3.77
C SER A 172 2.96 -20.59 -3.69
N PHE A 173 2.67 -19.79 -2.66
CA PHE A 173 3.32 -18.49 -2.47
C PHE A 173 4.79 -18.64 -2.10
N PHE A 174 5.17 -19.63 -1.28
CA PHE A 174 6.58 -19.91 -1.01
C PHE A 174 7.33 -20.16 -2.32
N VAL A 175 6.87 -21.12 -3.14
CA VAL A 175 7.54 -21.47 -4.41
C VAL A 175 7.54 -20.30 -5.38
N GLY A 176 6.39 -19.64 -5.55
CA GLY A 176 6.22 -18.54 -6.49
C GLY A 176 7.07 -17.32 -6.14
N ILE A 177 7.04 -16.88 -4.88
CA ILE A 177 7.86 -15.76 -4.41
C ILE A 177 9.35 -16.11 -4.48
N MET A 178 9.74 -17.34 -4.12
CA MET A 178 11.14 -17.80 -4.25
C MET A 178 11.63 -17.74 -5.69
N ALA A 179 10.81 -18.17 -6.66
CA ALA A 179 11.15 -18.11 -8.07
C ALA A 179 11.26 -16.66 -8.59
N LEU A 180 10.28 -15.81 -8.27
CA LEU A 180 10.28 -14.40 -8.68
C LEU A 180 11.41 -13.60 -8.04
N ALA A 181 11.81 -13.92 -6.81
CA ALA A 181 12.93 -13.28 -6.14
C ALA A 181 14.25 -13.41 -6.93
N GLN A 182 14.41 -14.48 -7.71
CA GLN A 182 15.61 -14.69 -8.53
C GLN A 182 15.72 -13.67 -9.67
N LEU A 183 14.59 -13.08 -10.08
CA LEU A 183 14.49 -12.11 -11.17
C LEU A 183 14.68 -10.67 -10.68
N ILE A 184 14.61 -10.43 -9.37
CA ILE A 184 14.67 -9.09 -8.77
C ILE A 184 16.11 -8.76 -8.37
N LYS A 185 16.65 -7.68 -8.93
CA LYS A 185 17.99 -7.18 -8.62
C LYS A 185 18.07 -5.67 -8.75
N ASN A 186 18.95 -5.05 -7.98
CA ASN A 186 19.30 -3.64 -8.17
C ASN A 186 20.11 -3.47 -9.47
N PRO A 187 20.05 -2.29 -10.11
CA PRO A 187 20.99 -1.94 -11.16
C PRO A 187 22.43 -1.84 -10.60
N PRO A 188 23.46 -1.93 -11.46
CA PRO A 188 24.84 -1.74 -11.04
C PRO A 188 25.05 -0.34 -10.46
N GLU A 189 26.04 -0.20 -9.57
CA GLU A 189 26.38 1.08 -8.96
C GLU A 189 26.75 2.11 -10.05
N GLY A 190 26.29 3.35 -9.87
CA GLY A 190 26.46 4.40 -10.88
C GLY A 190 25.57 4.30 -12.12
N TYR A 191 24.63 3.33 -12.18
CA TYR A 191 23.67 3.26 -13.28
C TYR A 191 22.79 4.51 -13.33
N LEU A 192 22.86 5.22 -14.46
CA LEU A 192 21.96 6.32 -14.79
C LEU A 192 20.92 5.80 -15.78
N PRO A 193 19.63 5.79 -15.40
CA PRO A 193 18.57 5.39 -16.32
C PRO A 193 18.53 6.32 -17.53
N PRO A 194 18.32 5.78 -18.76
CA PRO A 194 18.22 6.61 -19.95
C PRO A 194 17.08 7.62 -19.80
N ALA A 195 17.35 8.87 -20.20
CA ALA A 195 16.31 9.89 -20.29
C ALA A 195 15.22 9.43 -21.27
N PRO A 196 13.95 9.79 -21.05
CA PRO A 196 12.91 9.61 -22.06
C PRO A 196 13.37 10.28 -23.36
N GLU A 197 13.18 9.63 -24.51
CA GLU A 197 13.34 10.32 -25.80
C GLU A 197 12.44 11.57 -25.78
N GLU A 198 13.03 12.75 -26.03
CA GLU A 198 12.27 13.99 -26.14
C GLU A 198 11.28 13.84 -27.30
N SER A 199 9.98 13.67 -27.00
CA SER A 199 8.98 13.92 -28.03
C SER A 199 8.91 15.44 -28.19
N GLU A 200 9.21 15.94 -29.39
CA GLU A 200 9.26 17.39 -29.72
C GLU A 200 7.98 18.19 -29.47
N THR A 201 6.91 17.56 -28.98
CA THR A 201 5.67 18.25 -28.65
C THR A 201 5.46 18.34 -27.15
N ILE A 202 5.35 19.60 -26.70
CA ILE A 202 5.08 20.11 -25.35
C ILE A 202 6.34 20.31 -24.50
N LYS A 203 6.85 21.56 -24.51
CA LYS A 203 7.66 22.16 -23.44
C LYS A 203 6.86 22.22 -22.13
N VAL A 204 6.54 21.07 -21.54
CA VAL A 204 6.16 21.03 -20.12
C VAL A 204 7.47 21.29 -19.39
N LYS A 205 7.63 22.48 -18.79
CA LYS A 205 8.67 22.68 -17.77
C LYS A 205 8.69 21.44 -16.88
N PRO A 206 9.82 20.76 -16.66
CA PRO A 206 9.84 19.61 -15.77
C PRO A 206 9.27 20.07 -14.42
N SER A 207 8.01 19.71 -14.15
CA SER A 207 7.38 19.92 -12.84
C SER A 207 7.98 18.96 -11.81
N PHE A 208 8.88 18.08 -12.25
CA PHE A 208 9.83 17.37 -11.43
C PHE A 208 10.81 18.39 -10.87
N SER A 209 10.49 18.91 -9.70
CA SER A 209 11.53 19.38 -8.81
C SER A 209 12.45 18.17 -8.57
N THR A 210 13.66 18.21 -9.12
CA THR A 210 14.77 17.29 -8.85
C THR A 210 15.28 17.44 -7.41
N THR A 211 14.38 17.65 -6.45
CA THR A 211 14.65 18.34 -5.18
C THR A 211 14.73 17.35 -4.01
N ALA A 212 15.16 16.13 -4.30
CA ALA A 212 16.14 15.42 -3.49
C ALA A 212 17.42 16.24 -3.30
N THR A 213 17.39 17.47 -2.76
CA THR A 213 18.62 18.27 -2.60
C THR A 213 19.58 17.65 -1.59
N LYS A 214 19.06 16.74 -0.75
CA LYS A 214 19.80 16.00 0.27
C LYS A 214 19.30 14.56 0.34
N GLU A 215 20.22 13.62 0.47
CA GLU A 215 19.92 12.22 0.81
C GLU A 215 19.76 12.10 2.33
N PHE A 216 18.52 12.10 2.82
CA PHE A 216 18.24 12.12 4.26
C PHE A 216 18.50 10.77 4.91
N GLN A 217 19.12 10.80 6.08
CA GLN A 217 19.09 9.67 7.01
C GLN A 217 17.71 9.58 7.68
N SER A 218 17.26 8.38 8.01
CA SER A 218 15.91 8.20 8.59
C SER A 218 15.70 8.99 9.87
N GLY A 219 16.73 9.08 10.73
CA GLY A 219 16.65 9.90 11.95
C GLY A 219 16.52 11.40 11.68
N GLU A 220 17.05 11.91 10.58
CA GLU A 220 16.87 13.30 10.14
C GLU A 220 15.46 13.51 9.58
N MET A 221 15.02 12.61 8.68
CA MET A 221 13.69 12.64 8.09
C MET A 221 12.59 12.73 9.15
N LEU A 222 12.65 11.88 10.18
CA LEU A 222 11.64 11.83 11.26
C LEU A 222 11.48 13.15 12.01
N LYS A 223 12.51 14.00 12.04
CA LYS A 223 12.49 15.31 12.71
C LYS A 223 11.86 16.41 11.84
N THR A 224 11.78 16.20 10.51
CA THR A 224 11.26 17.20 9.57
C THR A 224 9.76 17.43 9.74
N LYS A 225 9.30 18.66 9.46
CA LYS A 225 7.86 18.97 9.40
C LYS A 225 7.19 18.22 8.25
N GLN A 226 7.90 18.04 7.14
CA GLN A 226 7.45 17.35 5.93
C GLN A 226 7.11 15.90 6.22
N PHE A 227 7.95 15.17 6.97
CA PHE A 227 7.64 13.80 7.37
C PHE A 227 6.34 13.74 8.17
N LYS A 228 6.19 14.60 9.19
CA LYS A 228 4.98 14.65 10.02
C LYS A 228 3.74 14.92 9.17
N MET A 229 3.80 15.88 8.24
CA MET A 229 2.70 16.17 7.33
C MET A 229 2.39 15.00 6.39
N ILE A 230 3.41 14.40 5.77
CA ILE A 230 3.26 13.25 4.87
C ILE A 230 2.64 12.06 5.59
N TRP A 231 3.15 11.74 6.79
CA TRP A 231 2.65 10.67 7.62
C TRP A 231 1.20 10.92 8.05
N SER A 232 0.87 12.13 8.52
CA SER A 232 -0.49 12.48 8.93
C SER A 232 -1.47 12.47 7.76
N MET A 233 -1.08 12.98 6.58
CA MET A 233 -1.89 12.87 5.36
C MET A 233 -2.18 11.41 5.04
N PHE A 234 -1.15 10.57 5.05
CA PHE A 234 -1.31 9.17 4.69
C PHE A 234 -2.21 8.42 5.69
N ALA A 235 -2.03 8.69 6.98
CA ALA A 235 -2.87 8.14 8.05
C ALA A 235 -4.33 8.55 7.83
N CYS A 236 -4.62 9.85 7.65
CA CYS A 236 -5.98 10.34 7.44
C CYS A 236 -6.66 9.70 6.22
N GLY A 237 -5.97 9.71 5.07
CA GLY A 237 -6.54 9.21 3.81
C GLY A 237 -6.80 7.70 3.80
N THR A 238 -5.87 6.92 4.37
CA THR A 238 -6.01 5.46 4.44
C THR A 238 -6.95 5.03 5.55
N PHE A 239 -6.98 5.71 6.70
CA PHE A 239 -7.92 5.42 7.77
C PHE A 239 -9.36 5.65 7.28
N ALA A 240 -9.62 6.78 6.60
CA ALA A 240 -10.91 7.06 5.98
C ALA A 240 -11.34 5.94 5.03
N GLY A 241 -10.44 5.48 4.15
CA GLY A 241 -10.75 4.36 3.25
C GLY A 241 -11.03 3.06 4.00
N LEU A 242 -10.14 2.66 4.92
CA LEU A 242 -10.22 1.38 5.64
C LEU A 242 -11.42 1.31 6.59
N LEU A 243 -11.86 2.45 7.11
CA LEU A 243 -13.11 2.57 7.88
C LEU A 243 -14.32 2.12 7.08
N ILE A 244 -14.40 2.49 5.79
CA ILE A 244 -15.51 2.11 4.90
C ILE A 244 -15.33 0.71 4.32
N ILE A 245 -14.12 0.36 3.87
CA ILE A 245 -13.82 -0.93 3.25
C ILE A 245 -14.11 -2.09 4.22
N GLY A 246 -13.78 -1.92 5.51
CA GLY A 246 -14.02 -2.94 6.52
C GLY A 246 -15.50 -3.30 6.72
N GLN A 247 -16.42 -2.44 6.29
CA GLN A 247 -17.87 -2.60 6.46
C GLN A 247 -18.62 -2.70 5.13
N LEU A 248 -17.90 -2.85 4.02
CA LEU A 248 -18.42 -2.66 2.67
C LEU A 248 -19.58 -3.61 2.32
N SER A 249 -19.47 -4.88 2.72
CA SER A 249 -20.54 -5.87 2.52
C SER A 249 -21.82 -5.51 3.26
N ASN A 250 -21.69 -5.04 4.52
CA ASN A 250 -22.84 -4.68 5.35
C ASN A 250 -23.49 -3.38 4.84
N ILE A 251 -22.70 -2.38 4.47
CA ILE A 251 -23.19 -1.16 3.82
C ILE A 251 -23.97 -1.50 2.54
N GLY A 252 -23.43 -2.41 1.72
CA GLY A 252 -24.09 -2.88 0.50
C GLY A 252 -25.47 -3.48 0.73
N LEU A 253 -25.55 -4.37 1.72
CA LEU A 253 -26.80 -5.04 2.08
C LEU A 253 -27.82 -4.05 2.66
N GLU A 254 -27.42 -3.25 3.65
CA GLU A 254 -28.32 -2.38 4.41
C GLU A 254 -28.79 -1.17 3.61
N GLN A 255 -27.94 -0.59 2.76
CA GLN A 255 -28.23 0.68 2.11
C GLN A 255 -28.79 0.53 0.69
N SER A 256 -28.36 -0.52 -0.03
CA SER A 256 -28.68 -0.70 -1.46
C SER A 256 -29.23 -2.08 -1.80
N GLY A 257 -29.45 -2.95 -0.80
CA GLY A 257 -29.95 -4.32 -1.03
C GLY A 257 -29.00 -5.23 -1.78
N ILE A 258 -27.70 -4.89 -1.86
CA ILE A 258 -26.69 -5.73 -2.52
C ILE A 258 -26.35 -6.89 -1.59
N THR A 259 -26.90 -8.06 -1.90
CA THR A 259 -26.65 -9.29 -1.13
C THR A 259 -25.29 -9.91 -1.40
N ASN A 260 -24.71 -9.66 -2.59
CA ASN A 260 -23.39 -10.15 -2.96
C ASN A 260 -22.28 -9.16 -2.54
N GLY A 261 -21.90 -9.18 -1.25
CA GLY A 261 -20.84 -8.31 -0.72
C GLY A 261 -19.47 -8.48 -1.41
N PHE A 262 -19.19 -9.68 -1.96
CA PHE A 262 -17.98 -9.93 -2.75
C PHE A 262 -17.91 -9.05 -4.01
N MET A 263 -19.05 -8.69 -4.60
CA MET A 263 -19.11 -7.79 -5.76
C MET A 263 -18.52 -6.42 -5.43
N LEU A 264 -18.91 -5.83 -4.30
CA LEU A 264 -18.41 -4.51 -3.88
C LEU A 264 -16.92 -4.56 -3.55
N ALA A 265 -16.47 -5.61 -2.85
CA ALA A 265 -15.05 -5.81 -2.57
C ALA A 265 -14.22 -5.98 -3.85
N SER A 266 -14.75 -6.67 -4.86
CA SER A 266 -14.10 -6.86 -6.16
C SER A 266 -14.02 -5.56 -6.95
N ILE A 267 -15.10 -4.79 -7.01
CA ILE A 267 -15.11 -3.47 -7.65
C ILE A 267 -14.09 -2.56 -6.98
N TYR A 268 -14.09 -2.51 -5.65
CA TYR A 268 -13.10 -1.78 -4.87
C TYR A 268 -11.68 -2.21 -5.24
N ALA A 269 -11.38 -3.51 -5.28
CA ALA A 269 -10.06 -4.04 -5.60
C ALA A 269 -9.59 -3.66 -7.02
N VAL A 270 -10.47 -3.75 -8.02
CA VAL A 270 -10.17 -3.34 -9.40
C VAL A 270 -9.84 -1.86 -9.46
N PHE A 271 -10.65 -1.00 -8.85
CA PHE A 271 -10.38 0.44 -8.84
C PHE A 271 -9.17 0.79 -7.97
N ASN A 272 -8.88 0.03 -6.91
CA ASN A 272 -7.65 0.15 -6.11
C ASN A 272 -6.41 -0.12 -6.96
N ALA A 273 -6.40 -1.21 -7.71
CA ALA A 273 -5.32 -1.53 -8.64
C ALA A 273 -5.19 -0.48 -9.74
N PHE A 274 -6.31 -0.14 -10.39
CA PHE A 274 -6.34 0.87 -11.45
C PHE A 274 -5.85 2.24 -10.94
N GLY A 275 -6.26 2.63 -9.74
CA GLY A 275 -5.85 3.85 -9.08
C GLY A 275 -4.35 3.93 -8.84
N ARG A 276 -3.69 2.82 -8.49
CA ARG A 276 -2.23 2.78 -8.33
C ARG A 276 -1.51 3.14 -9.62
N LEU A 277 -1.91 2.54 -10.75
CA LEU A 277 -1.30 2.84 -12.04
C LEU A 277 -1.64 4.26 -12.52
N GLN A 278 -2.91 4.63 -12.50
CA GLN A 278 -3.39 5.89 -13.05
C GLN A 278 -2.89 7.10 -12.26
N TRP A 279 -2.93 7.07 -10.92
CA TRP A 279 -2.35 8.13 -10.10
C TRP A 279 -0.83 8.15 -10.15
N GLY A 280 -0.18 7.01 -10.40
CA GLY A 280 1.25 6.99 -10.75
C GLY A 280 1.53 7.88 -11.96
N ILE A 281 0.80 7.67 -13.05
CA ILE A 281 0.93 8.46 -14.30
C ILE A 281 0.56 9.94 -14.07
N ILE A 282 -0.58 10.21 -13.40
CA ILE A 282 -1.04 11.58 -13.13
C ILE A 282 0.00 12.30 -12.28
N SER A 283 0.52 11.68 -11.22
CA SER A 283 1.48 12.30 -10.31
C SER A 283 2.84 12.54 -10.93
N ASP A 284 3.25 11.70 -11.88
CA ASP A 284 4.42 11.99 -12.72
C ASP A 284 4.17 13.23 -13.59
N LYS A 285 2.96 13.45 -14.11
CA LYS A 285 2.66 14.60 -15.00
C LYS A 285 2.44 15.92 -14.28
N ILE A 286 1.62 15.95 -13.23
CA ILE A 286 1.17 17.19 -12.56
C ILE A 286 1.88 17.46 -11.24
N GLY A 287 2.74 16.54 -10.80
CA GLY A 287 3.42 16.60 -9.51
C GLY A 287 2.68 15.88 -8.38
N ARG A 288 3.44 15.51 -7.34
CA ARG A 288 2.96 14.69 -6.21
C ARG A 288 1.88 15.39 -5.38
N THR A 289 2.14 16.63 -4.99
CA THR A 289 1.25 17.41 -4.12
C THR A 289 -0.11 17.69 -4.77
N LYS A 290 -0.14 18.12 -6.04
CA LYS A 290 -1.39 18.36 -6.78
C LYS A 290 -2.22 17.08 -6.96
N SER A 291 -1.54 15.94 -7.12
CA SER A 291 -2.20 14.64 -7.22
C SER A 291 -2.84 14.25 -5.89
N LEU A 292 -2.10 14.35 -4.78
CA LEU A 292 -2.65 14.09 -3.44
C LEU A 292 -3.85 15.00 -3.14
N LEU A 293 -3.77 16.29 -3.48
CA LEU A 293 -4.89 17.23 -3.33
C LEU A 293 -6.13 16.76 -4.09
N SER A 294 -5.96 16.39 -5.36
CA SER A 294 -7.05 15.91 -6.22
C SER A 294 -7.67 14.63 -5.68
N MET A 295 -6.85 13.73 -5.14
CA MET A 295 -7.30 12.48 -4.52
C MET A 295 -8.11 12.71 -3.25
N PHE A 296 -7.66 13.60 -2.36
CA PHE A 296 -8.41 13.96 -1.16
C PHE A 296 -9.72 14.64 -1.50
N LEU A 297 -9.74 15.53 -2.50
CA LEU A 297 -10.98 16.14 -2.98
C LEU A 297 -11.98 15.09 -3.48
N LEU A 298 -11.51 14.13 -4.29
CA LEU A 298 -12.34 13.01 -4.75
C LEU A 298 -12.86 12.14 -3.59
N GLN A 299 -12.05 11.90 -2.56
CA GLN A 299 -12.51 11.22 -1.34
C GLN A 299 -13.61 12.00 -0.61
N VAL A 300 -13.44 13.31 -0.43
CA VAL A 300 -14.46 14.16 0.21
C VAL A 300 -15.78 14.06 -0.56
N VAL A 301 -15.75 14.17 -1.89
CA VAL A 301 -16.94 14.01 -2.73
C VAL A 301 -17.55 12.62 -2.55
N ALA A 302 -16.75 11.55 -2.57
CA ALA A 302 -17.24 10.19 -2.38
C ALA A 302 -17.93 10.01 -1.01
N TYR A 303 -17.37 10.57 0.07
CA TYR A 303 -17.96 10.48 1.40
C TYR A 303 -19.19 11.39 1.62
N ILE A 304 -19.34 12.45 0.82
CA ILE A 304 -20.57 13.25 0.78
C ILE A 304 -21.69 12.49 0.05
N ILE A 305 -21.36 11.76 -1.02
CA ILE A 305 -22.34 10.99 -1.80
C ILE A 305 -22.80 9.73 -1.05
N LEU A 306 -21.87 9.06 -0.34
CA LEU A 306 -22.10 7.77 0.33
C LEU A 306 -23.38 7.69 1.18
N PRO A 307 -23.71 8.65 2.07
CA PRO A 307 -24.96 8.62 2.84
C PRO A 307 -26.24 8.54 1.99
N PHE A 308 -26.19 9.05 0.76
CA PHE A 308 -27.34 9.11 -0.15
C PHE A 308 -27.35 7.95 -1.17
N ALA A 309 -26.39 7.03 -1.10
CA ALA A 309 -26.23 5.90 -2.01
C ALA A 309 -27.26 4.78 -1.75
N ALA A 310 -28.55 5.10 -1.91
CA ALA A 310 -29.66 4.15 -1.74
C ALA A 310 -29.86 3.22 -2.95
N THR A 311 -29.16 3.48 -4.06
CA THR A 311 -29.21 2.64 -5.26
C THR A 311 -27.88 1.92 -5.47
N PRO A 312 -27.91 0.66 -5.99
CA PRO A 312 -26.68 -0.07 -6.28
C PRO A 312 -25.69 0.70 -7.14
N ALA A 313 -26.18 1.45 -8.15
CA ALA A 313 -25.34 2.23 -9.05
C ALA A 313 -24.57 3.34 -8.31
N LEU A 314 -25.24 4.10 -7.44
CA LEU A 314 -24.62 5.20 -6.71
C LEU A 314 -23.63 4.69 -5.64
N LEU A 315 -23.95 3.55 -5.01
CA LEU A 315 -23.03 2.91 -4.08
C LEU A 315 -21.80 2.38 -4.81
N ILE A 316 -21.97 1.66 -5.92
CA ILE A 316 -20.87 1.17 -6.76
C ILE A 316 -19.95 2.31 -7.20
N LEU A 317 -20.52 3.43 -7.66
CA LEU A 317 -19.74 4.61 -8.04
C LEU A 317 -18.90 5.14 -6.87
N SER A 318 -19.49 5.29 -5.69
CA SER A 318 -18.80 5.79 -4.50
C SER A 318 -17.68 4.84 -4.06
N VAL A 319 -17.94 3.53 -4.08
CA VAL A 319 -16.95 2.49 -3.77
C VAL A 319 -15.78 2.50 -4.76
N ALA A 320 -16.08 2.67 -6.06
CA ALA A 320 -15.07 2.81 -7.09
C ALA A 320 -14.19 4.06 -6.87
N MET A 321 -14.78 5.21 -6.50
CA MET A 321 -14.04 6.43 -6.18
C MET A 321 -13.12 6.26 -4.97
N VAL A 322 -13.61 5.62 -3.90
CA VAL A 322 -12.80 5.32 -2.70
C VAL A 322 -11.66 4.36 -3.06
N GLY A 323 -11.93 3.30 -3.83
CA GLY A 323 -10.89 2.38 -4.34
C GLY A 323 -9.83 3.10 -5.16
N PHE A 324 -10.26 3.91 -6.13
CA PHE A 324 -9.38 4.64 -7.04
C PHE A 324 -8.42 5.58 -6.30
N THR A 325 -8.94 6.34 -5.34
CA THR A 325 -8.12 7.28 -4.55
C THR A 325 -7.22 6.55 -3.55
N PHE A 326 -7.73 5.52 -2.86
CA PHE A 326 -6.94 4.74 -1.91
C PHE A 326 -5.75 4.03 -2.59
N GLY A 327 -6.00 3.41 -3.75
CA GLY A 327 -4.95 2.81 -4.56
C GLY A 327 -3.87 3.82 -4.95
N GLY A 328 -4.30 5.01 -5.40
CA GLY A 328 -3.37 6.09 -5.72
C GLY A 328 -2.50 6.50 -4.53
N MET A 329 -3.03 6.49 -3.29
CA MET A 329 -2.26 6.89 -2.10
C MET A 329 -1.06 5.96 -1.90
N LEU A 330 -1.27 4.66 -2.06
CA LEU A 330 -0.20 3.65 -1.97
C LEU A 330 0.86 3.77 -3.07
N THR A 331 0.64 4.61 -4.08
CA THR A 331 1.61 4.92 -5.14
C THR A 331 2.27 6.29 -4.99
N VAL A 332 1.49 7.33 -4.66
CA VAL A 332 1.99 8.70 -4.61
C VAL A 332 2.77 8.97 -3.32
N PHE A 333 2.40 8.35 -2.19
CA PHE A 333 3.16 8.48 -0.94
C PHE A 333 4.59 7.90 -0.99
N PRO A 334 4.85 6.71 -1.57
CA PRO A 334 6.23 6.29 -1.80
C PRO A 334 6.96 7.24 -2.76
N ALA A 335 6.29 7.72 -3.83
CA ALA A 335 6.93 8.64 -4.77
C ALA A 335 7.36 9.97 -4.12
N ILE A 336 6.48 10.63 -3.35
CA ILE A 336 6.82 11.87 -2.64
C ILE A 336 7.88 11.64 -1.56
N THR A 337 7.91 10.48 -0.93
CA THR A 337 8.96 10.12 0.04
C THR A 337 10.33 10.08 -0.64
N GLY A 338 10.44 9.47 -1.82
CA GLY A 338 11.69 9.43 -2.58
C GLY A 338 12.08 10.79 -3.17
N ASP A 339 11.10 11.59 -3.57
CA ASP A 339 11.32 12.93 -4.11
C ASP A 339 11.73 13.95 -3.02
N TYR A 340 11.30 13.78 -1.77
CA TYR A 340 11.60 14.72 -0.67
C TYR A 340 12.82 14.30 0.17
N PHE A 341 13.02 13.00 0.36
CA PHE A 341 14.02 12.48 1.31
C PHE A 341 15.17 11.72 0.66
N GLY A 342 15.14 11.57 -0.68
CA GLY A 342 16.19 10.90 -1.44
C GLY A 342 15.98 9.39 -1.60
N MET A 343 16.82 8.77 -2.43
CA MET A 343 16.69 7.36 -2.80
C MET A 343 17.68 6.42 -2.09
N LYS A 344 18.69 6.96 -1.41
CA LYS A 344 19.75 6.18 -0.76
C LYS A 344 19.21 5.32 0.39
N ASN A 345 18.40 5.91 1.26
CA ASN A 345 17.77 5.24 2.42
C ASN A 345 16.26 5.02 2.20
N PHE A 346 15.84 4.93 0.94
CA PHE A 346 14.42 4.95 0.57
C PHE A 346 13.61 3.84 1.26
N GLY A 347 14.15 2.63 1.32
CA GLY A 347 13.44 1.48 1.89
C GLY A 347 13.04 1.76 3.34
N VAL A 348 13.99 2.23 4.16
CA VAL A 348 13.75 2.58 5.57
C VAL A 348 12.82 3.78 5.70
N ASN A 349 13.07 4.84 4.92
CA ASN A 349 12.31 6.08 4.99
C ASN A 349 10.83 5.85 4.64
N TYR A 350 10.56 5.13 3.56
CA TYR A 350 9.19 4.76 3.20
C TYR A 350 8.60 3.77 4.21
N GLY A 351 9.40 2.86 4.77
CA GLY A 351 8.99 1.99 5.86
C GLY A 351 8.43 2.77 7.06
N PHE A 352 9.00 3.91 7.41
CA PHE A 352 8.42 4.77 8.46
C PHE A 352 7.13 5.45 7.99
N VAL A 353 7.07 5.94 6.75
CA VAL A 353 5.87 6.60 6.21
C VAL A 353 4.67 5.65 6.16
N ILE A 354 4.85 4.39 5.76
CA ILE A 354 3.74 3.43 5.63
C ILE A 354 3.21 2.93 6.98
N THR A 355 3.89 3.17 8.10
CA THR A 355 3.30 2.93 9.43
C THR A 355 2.00 3.71 9.65
N ALA A 356 1.83 4.84 8.95
CA ALA A 356 0.59 5.60 8.91
C ALA A 356 -0.60 4.76 8.39
N TRP A 357 -0.38 3.97 7.33
CA TRP A 357 -1.38 3.03 6.81
C TRP A 357 -1.70 1.93 7.82
N GLY A 358 -0.70 1.47 8.58
CA GLY A 358 -0.86 0.45 9.62
C GLY A 358 -1.90 0.81 10.67
N ILE A 359 -1.96 2.09 11.07
CA ILE A 359 -2.98 2.59 12.00
C ILE A 359 -4.38 2.41 11.41
N GLY A 360 -4.58 2.80 10.15
CA GLY A 360 -5.83 2.58 9.44
C GLY A 360 -6.19 1.09 9.30
N GLY A 361 -5.20 0.24 9.04
CA GLY A 361 -5.39 -1.21 8.87
C GLY A 361 -5.86 -1.90 10.16
N VAL A 362 -5.30 -1.49 11.29
CA VAL A 362 -5.66 -2.04 12.61
C VAL A 362 -6.99 -1.48 13.10
N PHE A 363 -7.13 -0.15 13.10
CA PHE A 363 -8.23 0.52 13.80
C PHE A 363 -9.41 0.88 12.90
N GLY A 364 -9.23 0.99 11.58
CA GLY A 364 -10.30 1.39 10.66
C GLY A 364 -11.50 0.44 10.72
N PRO A 365 -11.34 -0.86 10.42
CA PRO A 365 -12.45 -1.82 10.47
C PRO A 365 -13.09 -1.93 11.85
N LEU A 366 -12.28 -1.87 12.92
CA LEU A 366 -12.74 -1.91 14.31
C LEU A 366 -13.66 -0.73 14.63
N VAL A 367 -13.20 0.50 14.36
CA VAL A 367 -13.97 1.72 14.61
C VAL A 367 -15.25 1.72 13.76
N GLY A 368 -15.19 1.24 12.52
CA GLY A 368 -16.35 1.14 11.64
C GLY A 368 -17.42 0.17 12.17
N GLY A 369 -17.00 -0.96 12.73
CA GLY A 369 -17.89 -1.92 13.38
C GLY A 369 -18.51 -1.36 14.66
N LEU A 370 -17.69 -0.76 15.54
CA LEU A 370 -18.18 -0.13 16.77
C LEU A 370 -19.22 0.96 16.49
N ILE A 371 -18.98 1.81 15.47
CA ILE A 371 -19.96 2.83 15.06
C ILE A 371 -21.28 2.17 14.68
N ARG A 372 -21.24 1.09 13.89
CA ARG A 372 -22.46 0.37 13.49
C ARG A 372 -23.19 -0.25 14.67
N ASP A 373 -22.45 -0.83 15.62
CA ASP A 373 -23.01 -1.48 16.80
C ASP A 373 -23.71 -0.47 17.73
N TYR A 374 -23.10 0.70 17.95
CA TYR A 374 -23.66 1.72 18.85
C TYR A 374 -24.75 2.59 18.20
N THR A 375 -24.66 2.85 16.89
CA THR A 375 -25.53 3.84 16.22
C THR A 375 -26.58 3.21 15.32
N GLY A 376 -26.48 1.91 15.04
CA GLY A 376 -27.40 1.21 14.14
C GLY A 376 -27.16 1.48 12.66
N GLY A 377 -26.14 2.28 12.28
CA GLY A 377 -25.84 2.58 10.88
C GLY A 377 -24.42 3.10 10.65
N TYR A 378 -24.16 3.59 9.44
CA TYR A 378 -22.81 3.96 8.98
C TYR A 378 -22.59 5.46 8.75
N ALA A 379 -23.59 6.30 9.05
CA ALA A 379 -23.53 7.74 8.79
C ALA A 379 -22.31 8.42 9.43
N TYR A 380 -22.00 8.08 10.69
CA TYR A 380 -20.82 8.61 11.38
C TYR A 380 -19.50 8.15 10.76
N SER A 381 -19.43 6.94 10.20
CA SER A 381 -18.26 6.46 9.47
C SER A 381 -18.00 7.32 8.23
N TYR A 382 -19.04 7.73 7.51
CA TYR A 382 -18.92 8.63 6.36
C TYR A 382 -18.46 10.03 6.77
N VAL A 383 -19.05 10.59 7.82
CA VAL A 383 -18.68 11.92 8.35
C VAL A 383 -17.21 11.94 8.81
N ILE A 384 -16.79 10.95 9.60
CA ILE A 384 -15.39 10.84 10.07
C ILE A 384 -14.43 10.71 8.88
N SER A 385 -14.77 9.87 7.89
CA SER A 385 -13.96 9.69 6.68
C SER A 385 -13.84 10.99 5.86
N GLY A 386 -14.94 11.73 5.72
CA GLY A 386 -14.98 13.03 5.07
C GLY A 386 -14.09 14.06 5.79
N LEU A 387 -14.23 14.18 7.11
CA LEU A 387 -13.42 15.10 7.92
C LEU A 387 -11.92 14.78 7.85
N LEU A 388 -11.54 13.51 7.97
CA LEU A 388 -10.14 13.08 7.81
C LEU A 388 -9.61 13.41 6.41
N SER A 389 -10.44 13.24 5.38
CA SER A 389 -10.07 13.60 4.00
C SER A 389 -9.88 15.10 3.82
N ILE A 390 -10.69 15.94 4.49
CA ILE A 390 -10.52 17.40 4.51
C ILE A 390 -9.21 17.78 5.21
N VAL A 391 -8.87 17.14 6.33
CA VAL A 391 -7.57 17.35 7.01
C VAL A 391 -6.42 16.97 6.09
N GLY A 392 -6.51 15.83 5.41
CA GLY A 392 -5.52 15.41 4.41
C GLY A 392 -5.38 16.40 3.26
N MET A 393 -6.49 16.92 2.75
CA MET A 393 -6.54 17.97 1.73
C MET A 393 -5.83 19.25 2.19
N TYR A 394 -6.11 19.71 3.41
CA TYR A 394 -5.47 20.89 4.00
C TYR A 394 -3.95 20.71 4.14
N LEU A 395 -3.51 19.55 4.63
CA LEU A 395 -2.08 19.24 4.73
C LEU A 395 -1.42 19.16 3.34
N ALA A 396 -2.12 18.63 2.34
CA ALA A 396 -1.63 18.59 0.95
C ALA A 396 -1.46 20.00 0.37
N LEU A 397 -2.30 20.98 0.73
CA LEU A 397 -2.09 22.38 0.31
C LEU A 397 -0.83 23.01 0.93
N LYS A 398 -0.43 22.56 2.12
CA LYS A 398 0.68 23.15 2.88
C LYS A 398 2.02 22.46 2.63
N VAL A 399 2.01 21.20 2.22
CA VAL A 399 3.23 20.40 2.10
C VAL A 399 4.11 20.89 0.96
N THR A 400 5.36 21.22 1.28
CA THR A 400 6.39 21.66 0.33
C THR A 400 7.67 20.88 0.56
N ALA A 401 8.53 20.78 -0.46
CA ALA A 401 9.79 20.05 -0.37
C ALA A 401 10.65 20.60 0.79
N PRO A 402 11.36 19.76 1.54
CA PRO A 402 12.27 20.23 2.57
C PRO A 402 13.41 21.03 1.95
N THR A 403 13.54 22.30 2.33
CA THR A 403 14.68 23.12 1.95
C THR A 403 15.94 22.61 2.65
N PRO A 404 17.08 22.48 1.96
CA PRO A 404 18.34 22.22 2.64
C PRO A 404 18.63 23.40 3.57
N GLU A 405 18.88 23.10 4.85
CA GLU A 405 19.42 24.08 5.80
C GLU A 405 20.66 24.68 5.14
N LYS A 406 20.72 26.02 5.00
CA LYS A 406 21.95 26.71 4.61
C LYS A 406 23.00 26.28 5.63
N THR A 407 23.95 25.44 5.23
CA THR A 407 25.21 25.34 5.94
C THR A 407 25.73 26.77 6.03
N MET A 408 25.80 27.33 7.25
CA MET A 408 26.50 28.58 7.49
C MET A 408 27.89 28.38 6.89
N GLU A 409 28.22 29.17 5.86
CA GLU A 409 29.58 29.24 5.37
C GLU A 409 30.48 29.53 6.58
N PRO A 410 31.59 28.79 6.77
CA PRO A 410 32.55 29.16 7.79
C PRO A 410 32.95 30.61 7.50
N ALA A 411 32.75 31.47 8.50
CA ALA A 411 33.12 32.88 8.43
C ALA A 411 34.55 32.94 7.87
N THR A 412 34.71 33.56 6.71
CA THR A 412 36.01 33.89 6.17
C THR A 412 36.72 34.73 7.23
N THR A 413 37.66 34.12 7.93
CA THR A 413 38.64 34.84 8.73
C THR A 413 39.45 35.66 7.74
N GLU A 414 39.06 36.92 7.56
CA GLU A 414 39.93 37.93 6.97
C GLU A 414 41.19 37.98 7.83
N ALA A 415 42.27 37.40 7.30
CA ALA A 415 43.60 37.66 7.80
C ALA A 415 43.95 39.10 7.41
N SER A 416 43.81 40.03 8.36
CA SER A 416 44.43 41.35 8.27
C SER A 416 45.94 41.17 8.35
N VAL A 417 46.62 41.54 7.26
CA VAL A 417 48.07 41.72 7.14
C VAL A 417 48.57 42.84 8.03
#